data_AF-A0A484MW84-F1
#
_entry.id   AF-A0A484MW84-F1
#
_cell.length_a   1.000
_cell.length_b   1.000
_cell.length_c   1.000
_cell.angle_alpha   90.00
_cell.angle_beta   90.00
_cell.angle_gamma   90.00
#
_symmetry.space_group_name_H-M   'P 1'
#
loop_
_entity.id
_entity.type
_entity.pdbx_description
1 polymer ?
#
loop_
_entity_poly.entity_id
_entity_poly.type
_entity_poly.pdbx_seq_one_letter_code
_entity_poly.pdbx_strand_id
1 'polypeptide(L)'
;MQSCLEHLEAVPWVGEEEEEKVVAAVARLQGEGMGVNPVLKRVSPGISKQPKDTLTRILESVLNSDDERGRREMKTVVLKLLREHSSHPSLSGSDDMCNEILHTSCKRCLCSLSGLFRRQEEEDGESTQRKIAVQADNLEWMLEMLTDRQAGDGFASMWASQKELASLHAKLHVVARHHVSFITARLFVGIGRGEILPCKETRHCLLETWLEPLMNDYGWLHHGSRSFDRRAVEEGIGRTVLTLPLEDQQRVLLAWLDSFLKAGDNCPNLQRAFEVWWRRTFVRPFTDS
;
A
#
# COMPACT_ATOMS: atom_id res chain seq x y z
N MET A 1 -18.24 -9.44 45.79
CA MET A 1 -17.12 -8.97 44.93
C MET A 1 -16.47 -10.12 44.17
N GLN A 2 -16.04 -11.20 44.84
CA GLN A 2 -15.52 -12.42 44.19
C GLN A 2 -16.40 -12.91 43.02
N SER A 3 -17.71 -13.11 43.28
CA SER A 3 -18.68 -13.54 42.25
C SER A 3 -18.82 -12.56 41.07
N CYS A 4 -18.59 -11.26 41.27
CA CYS A 4 -18.60 -10.28 40.18
C CYS A 4 -17.35 -10.42 39.29
N LEU A 5 -16.19 -10.71 39.89
CA LEU A 5 -14.95 -10.94 39.15
C LEU A 5 -15.00 -12.27 38.39
N GLU A 6 -15.57 -13.32 38.99
CA GLU A 6 -15.81 -14.62 38.32
C GLU A 6 -16.79 -14.46 37.14
N HIS A 7 -17.84 -13.64 37.32
CA HIS A 7 -18.77 -13.34 36.23
C HIS A 7 -18.08 -12.59 35.09
N LEU A 8 -17.32 -11.53 35.40
CA LEU A 8 -16.54 -10.81 34.39
C LEU A 8 -15.57 -11.78 33.69
N GLU A 9 -14.82 -12.59 34.44
CA GLU A 9 -13.90 -13.60 33.89
C GLU A 9 -14.59 -14.62 32.96
N ALA A 10 -15.88 -14.90 33.14
CA ALA A 10 -16.61 -15.88 32.32
C ALA A 10 -17.34 -15.27 31.10
N VAL A 11 -17.75 -14.00 31.16
CA VAL A 11 -18.53 -13.38 30.08
C VAL A 11 -17.65 -13.05 28.88
N PRO A 12 -18.05 -13.41 27.64
CA PRO A 12 -17.33 -13.01 26.44
C PRO A 12 -17.66 -11.55 26.12
N TRP A 13 -16.75 -10.63 26.45
CA TRP A 13 -16.87 -9.23 26.06
C TRP A 13 -16.50 -9.14 24.58
N VAL A 14 -17.50 -9.16 23.71
CA VAL A 14 -17.29 -9.19 22.25
C VAL A 14 -17.33 -7.78 21.65
N GLY A 15 -17.96 -6.83 22.36
CA GLY A 15 -18.03 -5.43 21.93
C GLY A 15 -16.86 -4.62 22.48
N GLU A 16 -16.27 -3.76 21.64
CA GLU A 16 -15.20 -2.84 22.02
C GLU A 16 -15.60 -1.95 23.22
N GLU A 17 -16.80 -1.37 23.20
CA GLU A 17 -17.32 -0.56 24.31
C GLU A 17 -17.51 -1.37 25.62
N GLU A 18 -17.87 -2.65 25.50
CA GLU A 18 -18.00 -3.55 26.64
C GLU A 18 -16.62 -3.86 27.22
N GLU A 19 -15.65 -4.20 26.36
CA GLU A 19 -14.28 -4.48 26.74
C GLU A 19 -13.61 -3.25 27.38
N GLU A 20 -13.73 -2.06 26.80
CA GLU A 20 -13.19 -0.82 27.37
C GLU A 20 -13.72 -0.53 28.78
N LYS A 21 -15.02 -0.71 29.00
CA LYS A 21 -15.64 -0.54 30.33
C LYS A 21 -15.08 -1.54 31.33
N VAL A 22 -14.89 -2.79 30.92
CA VAL A 22 -14.30 -3.83 31.76
C VAL A 22 -12.83 -3.50 32.09
N VAL A 23 -12.03 -3.13 31.08
CA VAL A 23 -10.62 -2.74 31.25
C VAL A 23 -10.50 -1.55 32.20
N ALA A 24 -11.29 -0.50 32.02
CA ALA A 24 -11.27 0.67 32.88
C ALA A 24 -11.68 0.34 34.33
N ALA A 25 -12.68 -0.52 34.51
CA ALA A 25 -13.11 -0.97 35.83
C ALA A 25 -12.02 -1.82 36.52
N VAL A 26 -11.38 -2.74 35.79
CA VAL A 26 -10.30 -3.59 36.28
C VAL A 26 -9.07 -2.76 36.66
N ALA A 27 -8.69 -1.78 35.84
CA ALA A 27 -7.56 -0.89 36.12
C ALA A 27 -7.79 -0.06 37.40
N ARG A 28 -9.00 0.46 37.61
CA ARG A 28 -9.38 1.19 38.83
C ARG A 28 -9.28 0.28 40.07
N LEU A 29 -9.87 -0.90 40.00
CA LEU A 29 -9.85 -1.88 41.10
C LEU A 29 -8.43 -2.35 41.43
N GLN A 30 -7.56 -2.50 40.43
CA GLN A 30 -6.15 -2.81 40.64
C GLN A 30 -5.42 -1.69 41.39
N GLY A 31 -5.67 -0.42 41.05
CA GLY A 31 -5.12 0.74 41.76
C GLY A 31 -5.58 0.86 43.21
N GLU A 32 -6.75 0.31 43.53
CA GLU A 32 -7.28 0.19 44.90
C GLU A 32 -6.71 -1.01 45.68
N GLY A 33 -5.79 -1.78 45.08
CA GLY A 33 -5.14 -2.94 45.72
C GLY A 33 -5.99 -4.22 45.71
N MET A 34 -7.05 -4.27 44.90
CA MET A 34 -7.97 -5.41 44.85
C MET A 34 -7.43 -6.53 43.94
N GLY A 35 -7.70 -7.79 44.33
CA GLY A 35 -7.25 -8.98 43.60
C GLY A 35 -8.02 -9.21 42.29
N VAL A 36 -7.69 -8.49 41.22
CA VAL A 36 -8.32 -8.61 39.89
C VAL A 36 -7.56 -9.51 38.91
N ASN A 37 -6.60 -10.31 39.40
CA ASN A 37 -5.73 -11.18 38.61
C ASN A 37 -6.44 -12.09 37.57
N PRO A 38 -7.61 -12.71 37.87
CA PRO A 38 -8.27 -13.59 36.90
C PRO A 38 -8.76 -12.84 35.65
N VAL A 39 -9.36 -11.66 35.85
CA VAL A 39 -9.83 -10.79 34.77
C VAL A 39 -8.66 -10.13 34.04
N LEU A 40 -7.61 -9.70 34.78
CA LEU A 40 -6.39 -9.12 34.22
C LEU A 40 -5.70 -10.03 33.20
N LYS A 41 -5.76 -11.36 33.37
CA LYS A 41 -5.17 -12.30 32.40
C LYS A 41 -5.83 -12.26 31.01
N ARG A 42 -7.08 -11.78 30.91
CA ARG A 42 -7.81 -11.65 29.64
C ARG A 42 -7.53 -10.34 28.91
N VAL A 43 -7.15 -9.29 29.65
CA VAL A 43 -6.99 -7.92 29.12
C VAL A 43 -5.55 -7.39 29.17
N SER A 44 -4.69 -8.03 29.95
CA SER A 44 -3.26 -7.72 30.01
C SER A 44 -2.46 -8.97 29.67
N PRO A 45 -1.55 -8.90 28.70
CA PRO A 45 -0.55 -9.95 28.55
C PRO A 45 0.22 -10.06 29.88
N GLY A 46 0.35 -11.26 30.44
CA GLY A 46 1.36 -11.50 31.47
C GLY A 46 2.74 -11.11 30.92
N ILE A 47 3.69 -10.76 31.79
CA ILE A 47 5.02 -10.17 31.50
C ILE A 47 5.89 -10.94 30.45
N SER A 48 5.45 -12.04 29.86
CA SER A 48 6.15 -12.65 28.73
C SER A 48 5.90 -11.88 27.43
N LYS A 49 6.85 -11.02 27.05
CA LYS A 49 7.15 -10.56 25.68
C LYS A 49 6.04 -10.81 24.65
N GLN A 50 5.05 -9.92 24.62
CA GLN A 50 4.14 -9.68 23.49
C GLN A 50 4.95 -9.17 22.26
N PRO A 51 4.40 -8.82 21.08
CA PRO A 51 3.36 -9.38 20.19
C PRO A 51 3.91 -9.63 18.75
N LYS A 52 5.22 -9.44 18.51
CA LYS A 52 5.84 -9.37 17.16
C LYS A 52 5.71 -10.65 16.35
N ASP A 53 5.96 -11.79 16.99
CA ASP A 53 5.90 -13.09 16.34
C ASP A 53 4.47 -13.41 15.90
N THR A 54 3.46 -12.96 16.65
CA THR A 54 2.06 -13.19 16.32
C THR A 54 1.64 -12.39 15.08
N LEU A 55 1.95 -11.09 15.04
CA LEU A 55 1.62 -10.25 13.87
C LEU A 55 2.34 -10.76 12.61
N THR A 56 3.64 -11.09 12.74
CA THR A 56 4.40 -11.70 11.65
C THR A 56 3.73 -12.98 11.15
N ARG A 57 3.34 -13.89 12.06
CA ARG A 57 2.65 -15.14 11.71
C ARG A 57 1.29 -14.90 11.05
N ILE A 58 0.51 -13.91 11.51
CA ILE A 58 -0.77 -13.55 10.89
C ILE A 58 -0.53 -13.09 9.45
N LEU A 59 0.38 -12.12 9.26
CA LEU A 59 0.72 -11.61 7.93
C LEU A 59 1.22 -12.72 7.02
N GLU A 60 2.13 -13.57 7.49
CA GLU A 60 2.63 -14.72 6.74
C GLU A 60 1.53 -15.72 6.36
N SER A 61 0.60 -16.00 7.27
CA SER A 61 -0.52 -16.91 6.98
C SER A 61 -1.44 -16.34 5.88
N VAL A 62 -1.70 -15.04 5.92
CA VAL A 62 -2.52 -14.37 4.90
C VAL A 62 -1.78 -14.31 3.56
N LEU A 63 -0.50 -13.90 3.57
CA LEU A 63 0.29 -13.70 2.34
C LEU A 63 0.56 -15.02 1.59
N ASN A 64 0.66 -16.14 2.31
CA ASN A 64 0.96 -17.46 1.74
C ASN A 64 -0.28 -18.36 1.57
N SER A 65 -1.49 -17.86 1.81
CA SER A 65 -2.71 -18.65 1.65
C SER A 65 -3.07 -18.87 0.17
N ASP A 66 -3.34 -20.12 -0.19
CA ASP A 66 -3.85 -20.50 -1.51
C ASP A 66 -5.37 -20.30 -1.66
N ASP A 67 -6.10 -20.16 -0.55
CA ASP A 67 -7.54 -19.93 -0.55
C ASP A 67 -7.86 -18.45 -0.78
N GLU A 68 -8.30 -18.11 -2.00
CA GLU A 68 -8.54 -16.72 -2.41
C GLU A 68 -9.60 -16.03 -1.53
N ARG A 69 -10.66 -16.75 -1.17
CA ARG A 69 -11.78 -16.20 -0.39
C ARG A 69 -11.33 -15.86 1.03
N GLY A 70 -10.78 -16.84 1.75
CA GLY A 70 -10.28 -16.66 3.11
C GLY A 70 -9.16 -15.64 3.17
N ARG A 71 -8.29 -15.60 2.13
CA ARG A 71 -7.27 -14.56 2.01
C ARG A 71 -7.90 -13.17 1.91
N ARG A 72 -8.91 -12.96 1.06
CA ARG A 72 -9.59 -11.67 0.88
C ARG A 72 -10.33 -11.22 2.15
N GLU A 73 -11.06 -12.15 2.78
CA GLU A 73 -11.76 -11.88 4.04
C GLU A 73 -10.77 -11.49 5.14
N MET A 74 -9.68 -12.25 5.31
CA MET A 74 -8.69 -11.98 6.35
C MET A 74 -7.86 -10.72 6.09
N LYS A 75 -7.56 -10.39 4.82
CA LYS A 75 -6.96 -9.10 4.45
C LYS A 75 -7.82 -7.93 4.91
N THR A 76 -9.14 -8.02 4.73
CA THR A 76 -10.10 -6.98 5.15
C THR A 76 -10.10 -6.82 6.67
N VAL A 77 -10.14 -7.93 7.41
CA VAL A 77 -10.12 -7.92 8.88
C VAL A 77 -8.81 -7.34 9.41
N VAL A 78 -7.67 -7.83 8.93
CA VAL A 78 -6.35 -7.40 9.39
C VAL A 78 -6.10 -5.92 9.06
N LEU A 79 -6.49 -5.45 7.87
CA LEU A 79 -6.40 -4.05 7.50
C LEU A 79 -7.20 -3.15 8.46
N LYS A 80 -8.45 -3.54 8.75
CA LYS A 80 -9.33 -2.80 9.68
C LYS A 80 -8.70 -2.70 11.07
N LEU A 81 -8.25 -3.83 11.63
CA LEU A 81 -7.67 -3.88 12.98
C LEU A 81 -6.37 -3.06 13.09
N LEU A 82 -5.52 -3.08 12.06
CA LEU A 82 -4.29 -2.29 12.06
C LEU A 82 -4.53 -0.77 11.94
N ARG A 83 -5.61 -0.37 11.26
CA ARG A 83 -6.03 1.04 11.14
C ARG A 83 -6.59 1.58 12.46
N GLU A 84 -7.37 0.76 13.18
CA GLU A 84 -7.88 1.08 14.52
C GLU A 84 -6.71 1.27 15.51
N HIS A 85 -5.72 0.36 15.46
CA HIS A 85 -4.55 0.43 16.33
C HIS A 85 -3.69 1.69 16.12
N SER A 86 -3.53 2.18 14.88
CA SER A 86 -2.75 3.41 14.60
C SER A 86 -3.43 4.71 15.06
N SER A 87 -4.73 4.67 15.40
CA SER A 87 -5.47 5.86 15.83
C SER A 87 -5.26 6.22 17.30
N HIS A 88 -4.60 5.35 18.08
CA HIS A 88 -4.29 5.56 19.50
C HIS A 88 -2.87 6.09 19.70
N PRO A 89 -2.66 7.35 20.16
CA PRO A 89 -1.35 8.00 20.26
C PRO A 89 -0.35 7.36 21.26
N SER A 90 -0.79 6.38 22.05
CA SER A 90 -0.07 5.88 23.23
C SER A 90 1.05 4.86 22.94
N LEU A 91 1.28 4.47 21.68
CA LEU A 91 2.07 3.28 21.31
C LEU A 91 3.12 3.53 20.21
N SER A 92 3.81 4.67 20.23
CA SER A 92 4.79 5.06 19.20
C SER A 92 5.85 3.98 18.87
N GLY A 93 6.30 3.19 19.85
CA GLY A 93 7.26 2.10 19.61
C GLY A 93 6.67 0.82 18.99
N SER A 94 5.35 0.63 19.05
CA SER A 94 4.66 -0.50 18.40
C SER A 94 4.49 -0.24 16.90
N ASP A 95 4.33 1.03 16.53
CA ASP A 95 4.04 1.39 15.15
C ASP A 95 5.23 1.22 14.21
N ASP A 96 6.43 1.55 14.67
CA ASP A 96 7.69 1.32 13.96
C ASP A 96 7.90 -0.18 13.68
N MET A 97 7.53 -1.03 14.64
CA MET A 97 7.66 -2.48 14.54
C MET A 97 6.76 -3.07 13.44
N CYS A 98 5.50 -2.66 13.42
CA CYS A 98 4.55 -3.10 12.40
C CYS A 98 5.03 -2.66 11.01
N ASN A 99 5.51 -1.42 10.88
CA ASN A 99 6.02 -0.89 9.62
C ASN A 99 7.26 -1.68 9.15
N GLU A 100 8.15 -2.10 10.05
CA GLU A 100 9.30 -2.96 9.73
C GLU A 100 8.88 -4.35 9.21
N ILE A 101 7.89 -4.99 9.86
CA ILE A 101 7.35 -6.29 9.44
C ILE A 101 6.69 -6.17 8.06
N LEU A 102 5.90 -5.12 7.83
CA LEU A 102 5.25 -4.84 6.54
C LEU A 102 6.29 -4.61 5.44
N HIS A 103 7.31 -3.79 5.70
CA HIS A 103 8.37 -3.50 4.73
C HIS A 103 9.18 -4.75 4.39
N THR A 104 9.48 -5.61 5.38
CA THR A 104 10.14 -6.90 5.15
C THR A 104 9.28 -7.84 4.30
N SER A 105 7.97 -7.88 4.58
CA SER A 105 7.01 -8.66 3.81
C SER A 105 6.88 -8.16 2.36
N CYS A 106 6.87 -6.83 2.16
CA CYS A 106 6.90 -6.21 0.84
C CYS A 106 8.11 -6.65 0.03
N LYS A 107 9.32 -6.59 0.62
CA LYS A 107 10.55 -7.06 -0.04
C LYS A 107 10.45 -8.52 -0.45
N ARG A 108 9.93 -9.38 0.42
CA ARG A 108 9.76 -10.82 0.10
C ARG A 108 8.80 -11.04 -1.07
N CYS A 109 7.64 -10.39 -1.06
CA CYS A 109 6.67 -10.47 -2.15
C CYS A 109 7.26 -9.92 -3.47
N LEU A 110 8.00 -8.81 -3.41
CA LEU A 110 8.66 -8.22 -4.58
C LEU A 110 9.75 -9.13 -5.15
N CYS A 111 10.55 -9.77 -4.29
CA CYS A 111 11.54 -10.76 -4.72
C CYS A 111 10.87 -11.97 -5.39
N SER A 112 9.75 -12.45 -4.84
CA SER A 112 8.96 -13.54 -5.43
C SER A 112 8.40 -13.14 -6.80
N LEU A 113 7.78 -11.96 -6.90
CA LEU A 113 7.25 -11.39 -8.14
C LEU A 113 8.34 -11.27 -9.21
N SER A 114 9.51 -10.75 -8.85
CA SER A 114 10.65 -10.63 -9.75
C SER A 114 11.15 -12.00 -10.22
N GLY A 115 11.15 -13.00 -9.34
CA GLY A 115 11.44 -14.39 -9.70
C GLY A 115 10.47 -14.95 -10.74
N LEU A 116 9.16 -14.69 -10.58
CA LEU A 116 8.12 -15.14 -11.52
C LEU A 116 8.27 -14.48 -12.90
N PHE A 117 8.65 -13.20 -12.95
CA PHE A 117 8.88 -12.49 -14.21
C PHE A 117 10.09 -13.03 -14.98
N ARG A 118 11.10 -13.59 -14.29
CA ARG A 118 12.29 -14.17 -14.95
C ARG A 118 12.06 -15.57 -15.51
N ARG A 119 11.18 -16.38 -14.90
CA ARG A 119 10.98 -17.82 -15.24
C ARG A 119 10.03 -18.07 -16.42
N GLN A 120 9.68 -17.01 -17.15
CA GLN A 120 8.60 -16.99 -18.14
C GLN A 120 8.75 -17.97 -19.32
N GLU A 121 9.95 -18.46 -19.60
CA GLU A 121 10.19 -19.40 -20.71
C GLU A 121 9.98 -20.87 -20.33
N GLU A 122 9.83 -21.20 -19.03
CA GLU A 122 9.96 -22.58 -18.54
C GLU A 122 8.72 -23.16 -17.83
N GLU A 123 7.74 -22.35 -17.41
CA GLU A 123 6.59 -22.77 -16.59
C GLU A 123 5.23 -22.66 -17.32
N ASP A 124 4.23 -23.39 -16.82
CA ASP A 124 2.82 -23.29 -17.23
C ASP A 124 2.30 -21.84 -17.07
N GLY A 125 2.02 -21.18 -18.21
CA GLY A 125 1.71 -19.75 -18.27
C GLY A 125 0.50 -19.33 -17.42
N GLU A 126 -0.50 -20.20 -17.26
CA GLU A 126 -1.69 -19.91 -16.43
C GLU A 126 -1.35 -19.92 -14.94
N SER A 127 -0.56 -20.91 -14.48
CA SER A 127 -0.06 -20.99 -13.11
C SER A 127 0.85 -19.81 -12.76
N THR A 128 1.77 -19.44 -13.64
CA THR A 128 2.66 -18.28 -13.44
C THR A 128 1.86 -16.97 -13.37
N GLN A 129 0.89 -16.77 -14.26
CA GLN A 129 0.01 -15.61 -14.23
C GLN A 129 -0.74 -15.50 -12.89
N ARG A 130 -1.32 -16.60 -12.40
CA ARG A 130 -2.05 -16.60 -11.12
C ARG A 130 -1.12 -16.23 -9.96
N LYS A 131 0.10 -16.76 -9.92
CA LYS A 131 1.09 -16.42 -8.90
C LYS A 131 1.50 -14.94 -8.97
N ILE A 132 1.64 -14.38 -10.17
CA ILE A 132 1.92 -12.94 -10.36
C ILE A 132 0.76 -12.10 -9.79
N ALA A 133 -0.49 -12.45 -10.11
CA ALA A 133 -1.66 -11.76 -9.60
C ALA A 133 -1.71 -11.77 -8.06
N VAL A 134 -1.42 -12.93 -7.45
CA VAL A 134 -1.36 -13.06 -5.99
C VAL A 134 -0.26 -12.19 -5.37
N GLN A 135 0.96 -12.19 -5.92
CA GLN A 135 2.04 -11.35 -5.38
C GLN A 135 1.76 -9.86 -5.56
N ALA A 136 1.15 -9.45 -6.68
CA ALA A 136 0.76 -8.07 -6.90
C ALA A 136 -0.34 -7.62 -5.93
N ASP A 137 -1.38 -8.44 -5.73
CA ASP A 137 -2.46 -8.18 -4.76
C ASP A 137 -1.95 -8.17 -3.30
N ASN A 138 -0.93 -8.96 -2.98
CA ASN A 138 -0.22 -8.89 -1.70
C ASN A 138 0.52 -7.56 -1.51
N LEU A 139 1.24 -7.10 -2.53
CA LEU A 139 1.94 -5.81 -2.49
C LEU A 139 0.96 -4.64 -2.40
N GLU A 140 -0.13 -4.66 -3.15
CA GLU A 140 -1.17 -3.62 -3.10
C GLU A 140 -1.81 -3.53 -1.71
N TRP A 141 -2.14 -4.68 -1.10
CA TRP A 141 -2.68 -4.71 0.25
C TRP A 141 -1.71 -4.15 1.31
N MET A 142 -0.42 -4.49 1.19
CA MET A 142 0.59 -3.93 2.10
C MET A 142 0.84 -2.44 1.86
N LEU A 143 0.76 -1.97 0.61
CA LEU A 143 0.81 -0.55 0.30
C LEU A 143 -0.36 0.20 0.95
N GLU A 144 -1.57 -0.36 0.95
CA GLU A 144 -2.72 0.24 1.64
C GLU A 144 -2.48 0.36 3.15
N MET A 145 -2.03 -0.72 3.81
CA MET A 145 -1.68 -0.70 5.23
C MET A 145 -0.59 0.33 5.56
N LEU A 146 0.46 0.41 4.73
CA LEU A 146 1.53 1.39 4.92
C LEU A 146 1.05 2.83 4.69
N THR A 147 0.13 3.04 3.74
CA THR A 147 -0.42 4.38 3.46
C THR A 147 -1.29 4.88 4.62
N ASP A 148 -2.16 4.02 5.17
CA ASP A 148 -2.98 4.35 6.35
C ASP A 148 -2.14 4.75 7.56
N ARG A 149 -0.93 4.19 7.65
CA ARG A 149 0.04 4.41 8.73
C ARG A 149 1.06 5.50 8.41
N GLN A 150 0.87 6.26 7.34
CA GLN A 150 1.78 7.32 6.87
C GLN A 150 3.23 6.84 6.64
N ALA A 151 3.38 5.57 6.26
CA ALA A 151 4.66 4.89 6.06
C ALA A 151 4.85 4.41 4.60
N GLY A 152 4.11 5.00 3.65
CA GLY A 152 4.12 4.62 2.23
C GLY A 152 5.43 4.96 1.49
N ASP A 153 6.23 5.91 1.98
CA ASP A 153 7.41 6.43 1.28
C ASP A 153 8.49 5.37 1.04
N GLY A 154 8.68 4.48 2.03
CA GLY A 154 9.60 3.36 1.92
C GLY A 154 9.19 2.38 0.82
N PHE A 155 7.89 2.09 0.70
CA PHE A 155 7.35 1.28 -0.39
C PHE A 155 7.56 1.97 -1.73
N ALA A 156 7.25 3.27 -1.83
CA ALA A 156 7.42 4.03 -3.07
C ALA A 156 8.87 4.02 -3.55
N SER A 157 9.83 4.17 -2.62
CA SER A 157 11.27 4.07 -2.92
C SER A 157 11.67 2.69 -3.41
N MET A 158 11.23 1.63 -2.71
CA MET A 158 11.46 0.25 -3.12
C MET A 158 10.90 -0.02 -4.52
N TRP A 159 9.66 0.39 -4.80
CA TRP A 159 9.00 0.19 -6.10
C TRP A 159 9.66 0.98 -7.23
N ALA A 160 9.98 2.26 -7.01
CA ALA A 160 10.60 3.13 -8.01
C ALA A 160 11.95 2.56 -8.53
N SER A 161 12.68 1.86 -7.67
CA SER A 161 14.00 1.28 -8.01
C SER A 161 13.94 0.02 -8.88
N GLN A 162 12.76 -0.50 -9.22
CA GLN A 162 12.58 -1.78 -9.90
C GLN A 162 12.74 -1.72 -11.43
N LYS A 163 13.90 -1.22 -11.91
CA LYS A 163 14.18 -1.07 -13.35
C LYS A 163 14.20 -2.41 -14.11
N GLU A 164 14.78 -3.46 -13.51
CA GLU A 164 14.79 -4.80 -14.10
C GLU A 164 13.35 -5.32 -14.28
N LEU A 165 12.53 -5.23 -13.23
CA LEU A 165 11.14 -5.68 -13.26
C LEU A 165 10.32 -4.93 -14.32
N ALA A 166 10.47 -3.62 -14.43
CA ALA A 166 9.82 -2.82 -15.47
C ALA A 166 10.23 -3.25 -16.89
N SER A 167 11.50 -3.60 -17.09
CA SER A 167 11.97 -4.11 -18.39
C SER A 167 11.40 -5.50 -18.73
N LEU A 168 11.17 -6.34 -17.72
CA LEU A 168 10.54 -7.66 -17.89
C LEU A 168 9.02 -7.52 -18.09
N HIS A 169 8.39 -6.56 -17.41
CA HIS A 169 6.97 -6.25 -17.55
C HIS A 169 6.58 -6.05 -19.00
N ALA A 170 7.35 -5.25 -19.75
CA ALA A 170 7.12 -4.99 -21.17
C ALA A 170 7.03 -6.25 -22.06
N LYS A 171 7.65 -7.36 -21.64
CA LYS A 171 7.70 -8.63 -22.38
C LYS A 171 6.52 -9.56 -22.10
N LEU A 172 5.79 -9.31 -21.01
CA LEU A 172 4.65 -10.14 -20.61
C LEU A 172 3.38 -9.77 -21.37
N HIS A 173 2.52 -10.75 -21.59
CA HIS A 173 1.16 -10.44 -22.05
C HIS A 173 0.43 -9.61 -21.00
N VAL A 174 -0.34 -8.60 -21.45
CA VAL A 174 -1.01 -7.63 -20.56
C VAL A 174 -1.86 -8.30 -19.47
N VAL A 175 -2.54 -9.39 -19.82
CA VAL A 175 -3.39 -10.18 -18.91
C VAL A 175 -2.59 -10.74 -17.71
N ALA A 176 -1.29 -11.03 -17.87
CA ALA A 176 -0.45 -11.50 -16.77
C ALA A 176 0.13 -10.38 -15.91
N ARG A 177 0.33 -9.17 -16.47
CA ARG A 177 1.10 -8.09 -15.82
C ARG A 177 0.26 -6.91 -15.33
N HIS A 178 -0.99 -6.78 -15.75
CA HIS A 178 -1.82 -5.59 -15.44
C HIS A 178 -1.98 -5.32 -13.93
N HIS A 179 -1.99 -6.35 -13.07
CA HIS A 179 -1.98 -6.19 -11.61
C HIS A 179 -0.76 -5.43 -11.08
N VAL A 180 0.40 -5.56 -11.73
CA VAL A 180 1.61 -4.78 -11.39
C VAL A 180 1.40 -3.30 -11.73
N SER A 181 0.71 -3.01 -12.83
CA SER A 181 0.39 -1.64 -13.24
C SER A 181 -0.60 -0.95 -12.29
N PHE A 182 -1.49 -1.70 -11.63
CA PHE A 182 -2.36 -1.17 -10.56
C PHE A 182 -1.57 -0.63 -9.36
N ILE A 183 -0.48 -1.29 -8.96
CA ILE A 183 0.38 -0.82 -7.85
C ILE A 183 0.97 0.56 -8.19
N THR A 184 1.51 0.70 -9.40
CA THR A 184 2.03 2.00 -9.89
C THR A 184 0.92 3.07 -9.93
N ALA A 185 -0.26 2.72 -10.42
CA ALA A 185 -1.40 3.63 -10.44
C ALA A 185 -1.78 4.09 -9.02
N ARG A 186 -1.84 3.16 -8.05
CA ARG A 186 -2.15 3.47 -6.64
C ARG A 186 -1.09 4.36 -6.00
N LEU A 187 0.19 4.17 -6.34
CA LEU A 187 1.27 5.06 -5.89
C LEU A 187 1.09 6.48 -6.42
N PHE A 188 0.80 6.66 -7.71
CA PHE A 188 0.53 7.99 -8.26
C PHE A 188 -0.69 8.66 -7.61
N VAL A 189 -1.76 7.90 -7.35
CA VAL A 189 -2.93 8.40 -6.62
C VAL A 189 -2.54 8.85 -5.21
N GLY A 190 -1.82 8.02 -4.47
CA GLY A 190 -1.37 8.33 -3.09
C GLY A 190 -0.49 9.57 -3.04
N ILE A 191 0.48 9.69 -3.96
CA ILE A 191 1.35 10.87 -4.09
C ILE A 191 0.53 12.11 -4.44
N GLY A 192 -0.37 12.01 -5.42
CA GLY A 192 -1.21 13.13 -5.84
C GLY A 192 -2.15 13.62 -4.75
N ARG A 193 -2.63 12.74 -3.88
CA ARG A 193 -3.49 13.07 -2.74
C ARG A 193 -2.69 13.57 -1.52
N GLY A 194 -1.36 13.43 -1.53
CA GLY A 194 -0.51 13.74 -0.39
C GLY A 194 -0.58 12.68 0.73
N GLU A 195 -1.09 11.49 0.42
CA GLU A 195 -1.11 10.33 1.33
C GLU A 195 0.28 9.66 1.41
N ILE A 196 1.09 9.81 0.35
CA ILE A 196 2.46 9.30 0.23
C ILE A 196 3.34 10.50 -0.19
N LEU A 197 4.40 10.79 0.55
CA LEU A 197 5.22 11.98 0.36
C LEU A 197 6.70 11.62 0.10
N PRO A 198 7.00 10.80 -0.92
CA PRO A 198 8.37 10.37 -1.16
C PRO A 198 9.24 11.54 -1.61
N CYS A 199 10.55 11.43 -1.39
CA CYS A 199 11.49 12.48 -1.79
C CYS A 199 11.48 12.73 -3.31
N LYS A 200 12.07 13.86 -3.73
CA LYS A 200 12.15 14.25 -5.14
C LYS A 200 12.74 13.14 -6.01
N GLU A 201 13.82 12.52 -5.55
CA GLU A 201 14.57 11.49 -6.26
C GLU A 201 13.70 10.25 -6.49
N THR A 202 12.94 9.82 -5.48
CA THR A 202 11.99 8.71 -5.60
C THR A 202 10.86 9.03 -6.57
N ARG A 203 10.29 10.24 -6.54
CA ARG A 203 9.23 10.65 -7.50
C ARG A 203 9.74 10.67 -8.94
N HIS A 204 10.94 11.20 -9.16
CA HIS A 204 11.59 11.19 -10.47
C HIS A 204 11.84 9.75 -10.95
N CYS A 205 12.44 8.92 -10.10
CA CYS A 205 12.72 7.52 -10.40
C CYS A 205 11.44 6.71 -10.67
N LEU A 206 10.34 6.98 -9.95
CA LEU A 206 9.05 6.34 -10.18
C LEU A 206 8.50 6.65 -11.59
N LEU A 207 8.55 7.92 -11.99
CA LEU A 207 8.13 8.35 -13.33
C LEU A 207 9.02 7.73 -14.42
N GLU A 208 10.34 7.75 -14.22
CA GLU A 208 11.31 7.18 -15.17
C GLU A 208 11.11 5.66 -15.34
N THR A 209 10.92 4.93 -14.24
CA THR A 209 10.84 3.47 -14.28
C THR A 209 9.46 2.96 -14.72
N TRP A 210 8.38 3.61 -14.28
CA TRP A 210 7.05 2.99 -14.33
C TRP A 210 5.98 3.76 -15.11
N LEU A 211 6.23 5.01 -15.54
CA LEU A 211 5.21 5.75 -16.29
C LEU A 211 4.91 5.10 -17.64
N GLU A 212 5.93 4.74 -18.41
CA GLU A 212 5.75 4.08 -19.71
C GLU A 212 5.08 2.70 -19.58
N PRO A 213 5.53 1.78 -18.69
CA PRO A 213 4.80 0.54 -18.42
C PRO A 213 3.32 0.74 -18.07
N LEU A 214 3.00 1.74 -17.24
CA LEU A 214 1.63 2.08 -16.88
C LEU A 214 0.83 2.59 -18.09
N MET A 215 1.42 3.48 -18.90
CA MET A 215 0.77 3.99 -20.11
C MET A 215 0.46 2.89 -21.13
N ASN A 216 1.38 1.93 -21.29
CA ASN A 216 1.19 0.79 -22.21
C ASN A 216 0.03 -0.12 -21.81
N ASP A 217 -0.24 -0.25 -20.51
CA ASP A 217 -1.35 -1.06 -19.99
C ASP A 217 -2.63 -0.24 -19.75
N TYR A 218 -2.60 1.08 -19.91
CA TYR A 218 -3.66 1.98 -19.45
C TYR A 218 -5.02 1.69 -20.10
N GLY A 219 -5.04 1.41 -21.41
CA GLY A 219 -6.25 0.98 -22.10
C GLY A 219 -6.85 -0.31 -21.51
N TRP A 220 -6.02 -1.26 -21.08
CA TRP A 220 -6.51 -2.45 -20.37
C TRP A 220 -7.10 -2.04 -19.02
N LEU A 221 -6.36 -1.28 -18.20
CA LEU A 221 -6.80 -0.87 -16.86
C LEU A 221 -8.14 -0.13 -16.90
N HIS A 222 -8.29 0.78 -17.87
CA HIS A 222 -9.50 1.58 -18.07
C HIS A 222 -10.73 0.73 -18.43
N HIS A 223 -10.58 -0.29 -19.29
CA HIS A 223 -11.71 -1.08 -19.78
C HIS A 223 -11.92 -2.40 -19.02
N GLY A 224 -10.87 -2.91 -18.35
CA GLY A 224 -10.82 -4.24 -17.75
C GLY A 224 -11.13 -4.27 -16.26
N SER A 225 -11.18 -3.13 -15.57
CA SER A 225 -11.56 -3.07 -14.15
C SER A 225 -12.58 -1.98 -13.85
N ARG A 226 -13.71 -2.38 -13.26
CA ARG A 226 -14.76 -1.44 -12.83
C ARG A 226 -14.34 -0.53 -11.67
N SER A 227 -13.30 -0.90 -10.91
CA SER A 227 -12.82 -0.13 -9.75
C SER A 227 -11.68 0.83 -10.10
N PHE A 228 -11.25 0.89 -11.36
CA PHE A 228 -10.17 1.79 -11.78
C PHE A 228 -10.65 3.24 -11.88
N ASP A 229 -10.26 4.07 -10.92
CA ASP A 229 -10.55 5.51 -10.93
C ASP A 229 -9.58 6.27 -11.85
N ARG A 230 -9.92 6.31 -13.13
CA ARG A 230 -9.17 7.01 -14.19
C ARG A 230 -8.78 8.42 -13.78
N ARG A 231 -9.72 9.19 -13.23
CA ARG A 231 -9.52 10.60 -12.89
C ARG A 231 -8.49 10.74 -11.77
N ALA A 232 -8.60 9.92 -10.72
CA ALA A 232 -7.65 9.96 -9.62
C ALA A 232 -6.23 9.58 -10.09
N VAL A 233 -6.10 8.62 -11.01
CA VAL A 233 -4.80 8.20 -11.55
C VAL A 233 -4.18 9.31 -12.41
N GLU A 234 -4.93 9.88 -13.36
CA GLU A 234 -4.47 10.98 -14.21
C GLU A 234 -4.06 12.21 -13.40
N GLU A 235 -4.88 12.59 -12.40
CA GLU A 235 -4.56 13.68 -11.49
C GLU A 235 -3.33 13.35 -10.62
N GLY A 236 -3.21 12.10 -10.18
CA GLY A 236 -2.07 11.60 -9.42
C GLY A 236 -0.75 11.72 -10.17
N ILE A 237 -0.72 11.24 -11.41
CA ILE A 237 0.43 11.34 -12.31
C ILE A 237 0.76 12.82 -12.55
N GLY A 238 -0.25 13.62 -12.94
CA GLY A 238 -0.07 15.03 -13.26
C GLY A 238 0.49 15.84 -12.08
N ARG A 239 -0.05 15.64 -10.87
CA ARG A 239 0.46 16.28 -9.64
C ARG A 239 1.88 15.83 -9.34
N THR A 240 2.20 14.55 -9.49
CA THR A 240 3.56 14.03 -9.29
C THR A 240 4.55 14.70 -10.23
N VAL A 241 4.24 14.78 -11.53
CA VAL A 241 5.07 15.47 -12.53
C VAL A 241 5.29 16.93 -12.16
N LEU A 242 4.23 17.65 -11.80
CA LEU A 242 4.29 19.08 -11.45
C LEU A 242 5.10 19.41 -10.19
N THR A 243 5.52 18.40 -9.42
CA THR A 243 6.42 18.55 -8.26
C THR A 243 7.91 18.48 -8.61
N LEU A 244 8.25 18.07 -9.83
CA LEU A 244 9.62 18.00 -10.31
C LEU A 244 10.15 19.37 -10.79
N PRO A 245 11.46 19.55 -11.01
CA PRO A 245 12.01 20.70 -11.73
C PRO A 245 11.40 20.85 -13.13
N LEU A 246 11.40 22.07 -13.68
CA LEU A 246 10.78 22.36 -14.99
C LEU A 246 11.39 21.56 -16.15
N GLU A 247 12.69 21.27 -16.09
CA GLU A 247 13.38 20.46 -17.09
C GLU A 247 12.88 19.01 -17.10
N ASP A 248 12.74 18.41 -15.91
CA ASP A 248 12.20 17.06 -15.79
C ASP A 248 10.70 17.01 -16.13
N GLN A 249 9.93 18.03 -15.75
CA GLN A 249 8.54 18.21 -16.19
C GLN A 249 8.44 18.19 -17.72
N GLN A 250 9.28 18.98 -18.40
CA GLN A 250 9.32 19.03 -19.87
C GLN A 250 9.59 17.65 -20.46
N ARG A 251 10.61 16.95 -19.98
CA ARG A 251 10.99 15.62 -20.50
C ARG A 251 9.82 14.64 -20.40
N VAL A 252 9.17 14.57 -19.24
CA VAL A 252 8.05 13.65 -19.01
C VAL A 252 6.83 14.04 -19.82
N LEU A 253 6.48 15.33 -19.87
CA LEU A 253 5.28 15.81 -20.56
C LEU A 253 5.38 15.71 -22.07
N LEU A 254 6.57 15.88 -22.66
CA LEU A 254 6.77 15.68 -24.10
C LEU A 254 6.69 14.19 -24.48
N ALA A 255 7.31 13.30 -23.69
CA ALA A 255 7.19 11.86 -23.90
C ALA A 255 5.73 11.37 -23.76
N TRP A 256 5.00 11.92 -22.79
CA TRP A 256 3.56 11.70 -22.65
C TRP A 256 2.79 12.19 -23.88
N LEU A 257 3.05 13.42 -24.37
CA LEU A 257 2.35 13.99 -25.53
C LEU A 257 2.50 13.10 -26.77
N ASP A 258 3.71 12.62 -27.05
CA ASP A 258 3.99 11.71 -28.16
C ASP A 258 3.21 10.39 -28.02
N SER A 259 3.05 9.89 -26.80
CA SER A 259 2.30 8.66 -26.50
C SER A 259 0.80 8.88 -26.62
N PHE A 260 0.30 10.00 -26.10
CA PHE A 260 -1.10 10.39 -26.13
C PHE A 260 -1.60 10.61 -27.56
N LEU A 261 -0.79 11.23 -28.43
CA LEU A 261 -1.13 11.41 -29.84
C LEU A 261 -1.24 10.08 -30.62
N LYS A 262 -0.58 9.02 -30.16
CA LYS A 262 -0.65 7.67 -30.77
C LYS A 262 -1.80 6.84 -30.22
N ALA A 263 -2.05 6.92 -28.91
CA ALA A 263 -2.94 6.00 -28.19
C ALA A 263 -4.32 6.60 -27.85
N GLY A 264 -4.47 7.93 -27.87
CA GLY A 264 -5.72 8.62 -27.53
C GLY A 264 -6.19 8.27 -26.11
N ASP A 265 -7.47 7.89 -25.98
CA ASP A 265 -8.09 7.53 -24.70
C ASP A 265 -7.51 6.27 -24.03
N ASN A 266 -6.65 5.51 -24.73
CA ASN A 266 -5.90 4.41 -24.13
C ASN A 266 -4.60 4.87 -23.44
N CYS A 267 -4.39 6.17 -23.27
CA CYS A 267 -3.29 6.80 -22.54
C CYS A 267 -3.87 7.73 -21.46
N PRO A 268 -3.25 7.85 -20.26
CA PRO A 268 -3.71 8.80 -19.25
C PRO A 268 -3.73 10.23 -19.80
N ASN A 269 -4.81 10.97 -19.57
CA ASN A 269 -4.90 12.36 -19.98
C ASN A 269 -4.19 13.29 -18.97
N LEU A 270 -2.98 13.74 -19.29
CA LEU A 270 -2.20 14.68 -18.47
C LEU A 270 -2.32 16.15 -18.92
N GLN A 271 -3.34 16.49 -19.72
CA GLN A 271 -3.52 17.83 -20.30
C GLN A 271 -3.46 18.93 -19.25
N ARG A 272 -4.11 18.75 -18.09
CA ARG A 272 -4.09 19.75 -17.02
C ARG A 272 -2.68 20.02 -16.49
N ALA A 273 -1.85 18.99 -16.36
CA ALA A 273 -0.45 19.14 -15.96
C ALA A 273 0.37 19.82 -17.06
N PHE A 274 0.14 19.44 -18.32
CA PHE A 274 0.74 20.06 -19.48
C PHE A 274 0.47 21.57 -19.54
N GLU A 275 -0.79 21.99 -19.37
CA GLU A 275 -1.17 23.42 -19.35
C GLU A 275 -0.51 24.21 -18.22
N VAL A 276 -0.36 23.60 -17.04
CA VAL A 276 0.33 24.24 -15.90
C VAL A 276 1.81 24.43 -16.21
N TRP A 277 2.50 23.39 -16.69
CA TRP A 277 3.89 23.49 -17.12
C TRP A 277 4.07 24.52 -18.24
N TRP A 278 3.22 24.49 -19.27
CA TRP A 278 3.26 25.46 -20.38
C TRP A 278 3.20 26.92 -19.90
N ARG A 279 2.27 27.22 -18.99
CA ARG A 279 2.14 28.58 -18.42
C ARG A 279 3.40 28.99 -17.64
N ARG A 280 3.99 28.07 -16.86
CA ARG A 280 5.22 28.31 -16.10
C ARG A 280 6.43 28.55 -17.01
N THR A 281 6.47 27.87 -18.16
CA THR A 281 7.60 27.94 -19.10
C THR A 281 7.52 29.12 -20.06
N PHE A 282 6.34 29.39 -20.63
CA PHE A 282 6.22 30.31 -21.77
C PHE A 282 5.43 31.60 -21.47
N VAL A 283 4.57 31.60 -20.45
CA VAL A 283 3.67 32.75 -20.18
C VAL A 283 4.13 33.58 -18.99
N ARG A 284 4.57 32.91 -17.92
CA ARG A 284 5.03 33.54 -16.67
C ARG A 284 6.33 32.89 -16.19
N PRO A 285 7.42 32.94 -16.99
CA PRO A 285 8.71 32.49 -16.50
C PRO A 285 9.11 33.35 -15.30
N PHE A 286 9.57 32.70 -14.23
CA PHE A 286 10.18 33.42 -13.12
C PHE A 286 11.54 33.95 -13.61
N THR A 287 11.68 35.27 -13.63
CA THR A 287 12.95 35.95 -13.91
C THR A 287 13.53 36.39 -12.57
N ASP A 288 14.64 35.78 -12.13
CA ASP A 288 15.43 36.29 -11.01
C ASP A 288 15.77 37.75 -11.31
N SER A 289 15.13 38.67 -10.58
CA SER A 289 15.43 40.11 -10.62
C SER A 289 16.26 40.49 -9.41
#